data_AF-A0A534NBX5-F1
#
_entry.id   AF-A0A534NBX5-F1
#
_cell.length_a   1.000
_cell.length_b   1.000
_cell.length_c   1.000
_cell.angle_alpha   90.00
_cell.angle_beta   90.00
_cell.angle_gamma   90.00
#
_symmetry.space_group_name_H-M   'P 1'
#
loop_
_entity.id
_entity.type
_entity.pdbx_description
1 polymer ?
#
loop_
_entity_poly.entity_id
_entity_poly.type
_entity_poly.pdbx_seq_one_letter_code
_entity_poly.pdbx_strand_id
1 'polypeptide(L)'
;MAEEKELAKKEIELAKSELRADVQKEVAMVKGLGVAGLCALWAVSLMLVACALALGTVIAEWAAALIVAGVVLAVGTVAGLLGWGKRVKTPLEATRRTLKEDVLWAKERLA
;
A
#
# COMPACT_ATOMS: atom_id res chain seq x y z
N MET A 1 -2.48 -46.01 0.68
CA MET A 1 -3.85 -45.51 0.91
C MET A 1 -4.05 -44.82 2.26
N ALA A 2 -3.75 -45.44 3.42
CA ALA A 2 -3.94 -44.79 4.73
C ALA A 2 -2.79 -43.81 5.10
N GLU A 3 -1.54 -44.19 4.83
CA GLU A 3 -0.35 -43.36 5.11
C GLU A 3 -0.26 -42.12 4.22
N GLU A 4 -0.65 -42.23 2.94
CA GLU A 4 -0.68 -41.09 1.99
C GLU A 4 -1.69 -40.01 2.42
N LYS A 5 -2.82 -40.42 3.01
CA LYS A 5 -3.83 -39.48 3.54
C LYS A 5 -3.37 -38.78 4.81
N GLU A 6 -2.59 -39.47 5.65
CA GLU A 6 -1.95 -38.91 6.84
C GLU A 6 -0.90 -37.86 6.46
N LEU A 7 -0.05 -38.17 5.47
CA LEU A 7 0.94 -37.23 4.93
C LEU A 7 0.28 -36.00 4.30
N ALA A 8 -0.73 -36.20 3.45
CA ALA A 8 -1.45 -35.08 2.85
C ALA A 8 -2.10 -34.17 3.90
N LYS A 9 -2.63 -34.73 5.00
CA LYS A 9 -3.16 -33.93 6.11
C LYS A 9 -2.08 -33.12 6.82
N LYS A 10 -0.91 -33.72 7.08
CA LYS A 10 0.22 -33.03 7.72
C LYS A 10 0.75 -31.89 6.86
N GLU A 11 0.88 -32.07 5.55
CA GLU A 11 1.32 -31.01 4.64
C GLU A 11 0.32 -29.85 4.61
N ILE A 12 -0.99 -30.14 4.62
CA ILE A 12 -2.03 -29.11 4.71
C ILE A 12 -1.96 -28.38 6.06
N GLU A 13 -1.73 -29.10 7.15
CA GLU A 13 -1.59 -28.51 8.48
C GLU A 13 -0.34 -27.62 8.59
N LEU A 14 0.78 -28.08 8.04
CA LEU A 14 2.03 -27.35 7.97
C LEU A 14 1.86 -26.06 7.16
N ALA A 15 1.33 -26.16 5.94
CA ALA A 15 1.06 -25.01 5.08
C ALA A 15 0.12 -24.00 5.76
N LYS A 16 -0.91 -24.48 6.46
CA LYS A 16 -1.81 -23.62 7.23
C LYS A 16 -1.12 -22.93 8.40
N SER A 17 -0.19 -23.61 9.07
CA SER A 17 0.58 -23.06 10.18
C SER A 17 1.56 -21.96 9.70
N GLU A 18 2.22 -22.20 8.56
CA GLU A 18 3.16 -21.27 7.94
C GLU A 18 2.44 -20.02 7.43
N LEU A 19 1.34 -20.20 6.70
CA LEU A 19 0.47 -19.09 6.27
C LEU A 19 -0.01 -18.23 7.45
N ARG A 20 -0.38 -18.85 8.58
CA ARG A 20 -0.80 -18.10 9.77
C ARG A 20 0.36 -17.32 10.39
N ALA A 21 1.54 -17.93 10.49
CA ALA A 21 2.72 -17.27 11.04
C ALA A 21 3.13 -16.07 10.17
N ASP A 22 3.09 -16.22 8.85
CA ASP A 22 3.42 -15.15 7.90
C ASP A 22 2.41 -14.01 7.96
N VAL A 23 1.11 -14.32 7.96
CA VAL A 23 0.06 -13.30 8.13
C VAL A 23 0.21 -12.53 9.44
N GLN A 24 0.55 -13.20 10.55
CA GLN A 24 0.75 -12.52 11.84
C GLN A 24 1.94 -11.56 11.80
N LYS A 25 3.06 -11.96 11.18
CA LYS A 25 4.24 -11.09 10.98
C LYS A 25 3.91 -9.90 10.09
N GLU A 26 3.21 -10.12 8.98
CA GLU A 26 2.75 -9.04 8.10
C GLU A 26 1.83 -8.07 8.83
N VAL A 27 0.86 -8.57 9.61
CA VAL A 27 -0.03 -7.72 10.40
C VAL A 27 0.74 -6.89 11.43
N ALA A 28 1.73 -7.48 12.12
CA ALA A 28 2.57 -6.75 13.06
C ALA A 28 3.38 -5.64 12.36
N MET A 29 3.94 -5.95 11.19
CA MET A 29 4.67 -4.98 10.36
C MET A 29 3.75 -3.85 9.89
N VAL A 30 2.56 -4.17 9.37
CA VAL A 30 1.56 -3.19 8.92
C VAL A 30 1.09 -2.30 10.06
N LYS A 31 0.90 -2.84 11.27
CA LYS A 31 0.59 -2.04 12.47
C LYS A 31 1.70 -1.04 12.78
N GLY A 32 2.96 -1.50 12.78
CA GLY A 32 4.12 -0.65 13.03
C GLY A 32 4.27 0.46 11.98
N LEU A 33 4.18 0.10 10.69
CA LEU A 33 4.22 1.06 9.60
C LEU A 33 3.03 2.04 9.62
N GLY A 34 1.85 1.57 10.04
CA GLY A 34 0.67 2.43 10.20
C GLY A 34 0.89 3.53 11.23
N VAL A 35 1.43 3.17 12.41
CA VAL A 35 1.77 4.15 13.45
C VAL A 35 2.87 5.09 12.98
N ALA A 36 3.94 4.57 12.37
CA ALA A 36 5.01 5.40 11.84
C ALA A 36 4.51 6.38 10.76
N GLY A 37 3.62 5.92 9.87
CA GLY A 37 2.98 6.75 8.86
C GLY A 37 2.12 7.86 9.46
N LEU A 38 1.33 7.56 10.49
CA LEU A 38 0.53 8.57 11.20
C LEU A 38 1.41 9.60 11.92
N CYS A 39 2.47 9.15 12.60
CA CYS A 39 3.45 10.03 13.21
C CYS A 39 4.13 10.93 12.18
N ALA A 40 4.50 10.40 11.01
CA ALA A 40 5.07 11.19 9.93
C ALA A 40 4.10 12.26 9.41
N LEU A 41 2.81 11.91 9.23
CA LEU A 41 1.77 12.87 8.84
C LEU A 41 1.61 14.00 9.86
N TRP A 42 1.57 13.68 11.15
CA TRP A 42 1.50 14.69 12.20
C TRP A 42 2.77 15.54 12.27
N ALA A 43 3.95 14.93 12.15
CA ALA A 43 5.21 15.65 12.16
C ALA A 43 5.28 16.68 11.02
N VAL A 44 4.92 16.27 9.79
CA VAL A 44 4.85 17.18 8.64
C VAL A 44 3.83 18.29 8.88
N SER A 45 2.65 17.97 9.43
CA SER A 45 1.61 18.97 9.72
C SER A 45 2.09 20.02 10.73
N LEU A 46 2.73 19.59 11.82
CA LEU A 46 3.31 20.49 12.82
C LEU A 46 4.45 21.33 12.22
N MET A 47 5.26 20.75 11.34
CA MET A 47 6.33 21.47 10.65
C MET A 47 5.77 22.58 9.74
N LEU A 48 4.68 22.31 9.01
CA LEU A 48 4.00 23.33 8.20
C LEU A 48 3.42 24.46 9.05
N VAL A 49 2.81 24.14 10.20
CA VAL A 49 2.35 25.15 11.17
C VAL A 49 3.52 25.98 11.68
N ALA A 50 4.63 25.34 12.06
CA ALA A 50 5.84 26.04 12.51
C ALA A 50 6.38 26.98 11.42
N CYS A 51 6.41 26.56 10.15
CA CYS A 51 6.78 27.42 9.03
C CYS A 51 5.84 28.62 8.89
N ALA A 52 4.52 28.41 9.01
CA ALA A 52 3.54 29.49 8.92
C ALA A 52 3.69 30.50 10.07
N LEU A 53 3.90 30.03 11.30
CA LEU A 53 4.15 30.90 12.46
C LEU A 53 5.47 31.67 12.31
N ALA A 54 6.55 30.99 11.89
CA ALA A 54 7.84 31.64 11.64
C ALA A 54 7.73 32.74 10.59
N LEU A 55 7.02 32.48 9.49
CA LEU A 55 6.80 33.47 8.44
C LEU A 55 5.87 34.60 8.91
N GLY A 56 4.90 34.29 9.77
CA GLY A 56 4.01 35.24 10.44
C GLY A 56 4.72 36.24 11.36
N THR A 57 6.00 35.99 11.72
CA THR A 57 6.81 37.00 12.42
C THR A 57 7.29 38.13 11.51
N VAL A 58 7.30 37.91 10.19
CA VAL A 58 7.82 38.86 9.19
C VAL A 58 6.69 39.50 8.38
N ILE A 59 5.59 38.78 8.16
CA ILE A 59 4.41 39.24 7.41
C ILE A 59 3.12 38.95 8.19
N ALA A 60 1.98 39.50 7.74
CA ALA A 60 0.70 39.20 8.35
C ALA A 60 0.41 37.69 8.39
N GLU A 61 -0.06 37.19 9.54
CA GLU A 61 -0.24 35.75 9.81
C GLU A 61 -1.12 35.05 8.76
N TRP A 62 -2.19 35.71 8.31
CA TRP A 62 -3.08 35.18 7.28
C TRP A 62 -2.36 35.00 5.93
N ALA A 63 -1.46 35.91 5.57
CA ALA A 63 -0.69 35.84 4.34
C ALA A 63 0.39 34.75 4.42
N ALA A 64 1.03 34.61 5.58
CA ALA A 64 1.97 33.52 5.84
C ALA A 64 1.32 32.13 5.68
N ALA A 65 0.14 31.95 6.28
CA ALA A 65 -0.62 30.71 6.15
C ALA A 65 -0.99 30.40 4.69
N LEU A 66 -1.43 31.41 3.91
CA LEU A 66 -1.76 31.23 2.50
C LEU A 66 -0.54 30.89 1.64
N ILE A 67 0.62 31.49 1.90
CA ILE A 67 1.86 31.18 1.17
C ILE A 67 2.27 29.73 1.40
N VAL A 68 2.32 29.30 2.67
CA VAL A 68 2.67 27.91 3.01
C VAL A 68 1.67 26.93 2.39
N ALA A 69 0.37 27.21 2.49
CA ALA A 69 -0.67 26.38 1.87
C ALA A 69 -0.51 26.31 0.34
N GLY A 70 -0.22 27.44 -0.31
CA GLY A 70 0.00 27.51 -1.75
C GLY A 70 1.20 26.69 -2.21
N VAL A 71 2.31 26.74 -1.48
CA VAL A 71 3.51 25.92 -1.77
C VAL A 71 3.20 24.43 -1.64
N VAL A 72 2.53 24.02 -0.56
CA VAL A 72 2.15 22.61 -0.35
C VAL A 72 1.19 22.12 -1.43
N LEU A 73 0.20 22.93 -1.81
CA LEU A 73 -0.72 22.61 -2.90
C LEU A 73 0.00 22.48 -4.25
N ALA A 74 0.95 23.36 -4.55
CA ALA A 74 1.73 23.29 -5.78
C ALA A 74 2.55 21.99 -5.84
N VAL A 75 3.29 21.67 -4.78
CA VAL A 75 4.06 20.43 -4.68
C VAL A 75 3.15 19.20 -4.77
N GLY A 76 2.03 19.20 -4.03
CA GLY A 76 1.05 18.11 -4.04
C GLY A 76 0.41 17.91 -5.42
N THR A 77 0.10 18.98 -6.13
CA THR A 77 -0.45 18.93 -7.49
C THR A 77 0.57 18.32 -8.45
N VAL A 78 1.82 18.76 -8.42
CA VAL A 78 2.89 18.22 -9.28
C VAL A 78 3.12 16.73 -8.99
N ALA A 79 3.27 16.36 -7.71
CA ALA A 79 3.43 14.96 -7.31
C ALA A 79 2.23 14.10 -7.72
N GLY A 80 1.00 14.63 -7.56
CA GLY A 80 -0.24 13.98 -7.95
C GLY A 80 -0.32 13.74 -9.46
N LEU A 81 0.00 14.74 -10.28
CA LEU A 81 0.02 14.60 -11.74
C LEU A 81 1.07 13.58 -12.21
N LEU A 82 2.28 13.63 -11.65
CA LEU A 82 3.34 12.67 -11.95
C LEU A 82 2.95 11.24 -11.54
N GLY A 83 2.34 11.07 -10.37
CA GLY A 83 1.84 9.79 -9.88
C GLY A 83 0.70 9.25 -10.74
N TRP A 84 -0.24 10.12 -11.13
CA TRP A 84 -1.37 9.76 -11.99
C TRP A 84 -0.92 9.25 -13.36
N GLY A 85 0.15 9.82 -13.92
CA GLY A 85 0.76 9.36 -15.15
C GLY A 85 1.29 7.92 -15.08
N LYS A 86 1.71 7.47 -13.88
CA LYS A 86 2.25 6.13 -13.64
C LYS A 86 1.19 5.09 -13.23
N ARG A 87 -0.10 5.43 -13.25
CA ARG A 87 -1.16 4.51 -12.84
C ARG A 87 -1.15 3.24 -13.69
N VAL A 88 -1.34 2.08 -13.05
CA VAL A 88 -1.48 0.80 -13.74
C VAL A 88 -2.78 0.80 -14.53
N LYS A 89 -2.68 0.76 -15.86
CA LYS A 89 -3.85 0.74 -16.77
C LYS A 89 -4.36 -0.67 -17.04
N THR A 90 -3.47 -1.66 -17.02
CA THR A 90 -3.79 -3.08 -17.22
C THR A 90 -3.24 -3.90 -16.03
N PRO A 91 -4.04 -4.10 -14.96
CA PRO A 91 -3.53 -4.85 -13.82
C PRO A 91 -3.31 -6.33 -14.18
N LEU A 92 -2.27 -6.95 -13.62
CA LEU A 92 -2.08 -8.42 -13.62
C LEU A 92 -2.24 -9.10 -14.99
N GLU A 93 -1.76 -8.48 -16.07
CA GLU A 93 -1.97 -8.96 -17.43
C GLU A 93 -1.46 -10.40 -17.65
N ALA A 94 -0.26 -10.71 -17.14
CA ALA A 94 0.34 -12.04 -17.19
C ALA A 94 -0.50 -13.08 -16.42
N THR A 95 -0.87 -12.79 -15.17
CA THR A 95 -1.69 -13.71 -14.36
C THR A 95 -3.05 -13.95 -14.99
N ARG A 96 -3.68 -12.91 -15.55
CA ARG A 96 -4.96 -13.03 -16.24
C ARG A 96 -4.86 -13.88 -17.50
N ARG A 97 -3.73 -13.80 -18.20
CA ARG A 97 -3.46 -14.62 -19.38
C ARG A 97 -3.27 -16.09 -18.99
N THR A 98 -2.41 -16.38 -18.01
CA THR A 98 -2.19 -17.75 -17.51
C THR A 98 -3.49 -18.38 -17.01
N LEU A 99 -4.28 -17.66 -16.20
CA LEU A 99 -5.57 -18.18 -15.74
C LEU A 99 -6.56 -18.46 -16.88
N LYS A 100 -6.55 -17.64 -17.95
CA LYS A 100 -7.38 -17.91 -19.14
C LYS A 100 -6.90 -19.17 -19.88
N GLU A 101 -5.59 -19.32 -20.05
CA GLU A 101 -4.99 -20.50 -20.67
C GLU A 101 -5.32 -21.76 -19.85
N ASP A 102 -5.16 -21.72 -18.52
CA ASP A 102 -5.48 -22.84 -17.63
C ASP A 102 -6.95 -23.26 -17.71
N VAL A 103 -7.86 -22.28 -17.77
CA VAL A 103 -9.30 -22.55 -17.93
C VAL A 103 -9.61 -23.16 -19.31
N LEU A 104 -8.92 -22.74 -20.37
CA LEU A 104 -9.07 -23.34 -21.70
C LEU A 104 -8.59 -24.79 -21.72
N TRP A 105 -7.39 -25.07 -21.18
CA TRP A 105 -6.86 -26.42 -21.05
C TRP A 105 -7.77 -27.33 -20.22
N ALA A 106 -8.32 -26.82 -19.11
CA ALA A 106 -9.27 -27.57 -18.29
C ALA A 106 -10.57 -27.88 -19.04
N LYS A 107 -11.08 -26.95 -19.85
CA LYS A 107 -12.29 -27.14 -20.65
C LYS A 107 -12.08 -28.16 -21.77
N GLU A 108 -10.93 -28.12 -22.42
CA GLU A 108 -10.57 -29.05 -23.50
C GLU A 108 -10.29 -30.47 -23.00
N ARG A 109 -9.90 -30.63 -21.72
CA ARG A 109 -9.78 -31.95 -21.07
C ARG A 109 -11.10 -32.57 -20.62
N LEU A 110 -12.16 -31.76 -20.47
CA LEU A 110 -13.47 -32.20 -19.99
C LEU A 110 -14.49 -32.38 -21.12
N ALA A 111 -14.18 -31.93 -22.33
CA ALA A 111 -14.94 -32.15 -23.57
C ALA A 111 -14.45 -33.42 -24.28
#